data_AF-A0A356C0T2-F1
#
_entry.id   AF-A0A356C0T2-F1
#
_cell.length_a   1.000
_cell.length_b   1.000
_cell.length_c   1.000
_cell.angle_alpha   90.00
_cell.angle_beta   90.00
_cell.angle_gamma   90.00
#
_symmetry.space_group_name_H-M   'P 1'
#
loop_
_entity.id
_entity.type
_entity.pdbx_description
1 polymer ?
#
loop_
_entity_poly.entity_id
_entity_poly.type
_entity_poly.pdbx_seq_one_letter_code
_entity_poly.pdbx_strand_id
1 'polypeptide(L)'
;MDGTGLKASVLGEVGSSHNAIKASEQRLFNLVADVHLYTGRPIFTHTTLGTMALDQIKILEKKGVDLTAVLIGHMDLNPDLDYHLRVAGKGCYLGFDTIGKTDYQPDASRVCLIKELVARGHENQIVLSLDLTRKSHLKKHGGIGYSYLVDTFLPLLEEAELKEETINKFLVDNPRKLLSIP
;
A
#
# COMPACT_ATOMS: atom_id res chain seq x y z
N MET A 1 -13.03 -14.86 -14.32
CA MET A 1 -12.30 -15.53 -13.21
C MET A 1 -13.10 -16.75 -12.84
N ASP A 2 -12.47 -17.93 -12.72
CA ASP A 2 -13.15 -19.18 -12.32
C ASP A 2 -14.40 -19.53 -13.13
N GLY A 3 -14.32 -19.43 -14.46
CA GLY A 3 -15.43 -19.70 -15.38
C GLY A 3 -16.52 -18.62 -15.43
N THR A 4 -16.39 -17.54 -14.66
CA THR A 4 -17.30 -16.38 -14.70
C THR A 4 -16.86 -15.32 -15.69
N GLY A 5 -17.78 -14.42 -16.06
CA GLY A 5 -17.50 -13.22 -16.87
C GLY A 5 -16.74 -12.10 -16.13
N LEU A 6 -16.45 -12.25 -14.84
CA LEU A 6 -15.73 -11.25 -14.05
C LEU A 6 -14.24 -11.22 -14.43
N LYS A 7 -13.65 -10.03 -14.46
CA LYS A 7 -12.23 -9.81 -14.76
C LYS A 7 -11.55 -9.08 -13.61
N ALA A 8 -10.29 -9.42 -13.33
CA ALA A 8 -9.45 -8.66 -12.40
C ALA A 8 -9.01 -7.35 -13.05
N SER A 9 -9.05 -6.26 -12.27
CA SER A 9 -8.56 -4.93 -12.66
C SER A 9 -7.22 -4.57 -11.99
N VAL A 10 -6.73 -5.41 -11.09
CA VAL A 10 -5.49 -5.22 -10.33
C VAL A 10 -4.72 -6.53 -10.30
N LEU A 11 -3.40 -6.45 -10.35
CA LEU A 11 -2.50 -7.59 -10.22
C LEU A 11 -1.96 -7.66 -8.80
N GLY A 12 -2.60 -8.44 -7.93
CA GLY A 12 -2.16 -8.54 -6.54
C GLY A 12 -3.06 -9.36 -5.62
N GLU A 13 -2.69 -9.51 -4.35
CA GLU A 13 -1.40 -9.04 -3.80
C GLU A 13 -0.24 -9.98 -4.19
N VAL A 14 0.90 -9.42 -4.62
CA VAL A 14 2.12 -10.19 -4.92
C VAL A 14 3.16 -9.95 -3.84
N GLY A 15 3.49 -10.99 -3.07
CA GLY A 15 4.29 -10.85 -1.84
C GLY A 15 5.73 -11.31 -1.91
N SER A 16 6.56 -10.70 -1.06
CA SER A 16 7.85 -11.26 -0.63
C SER A 16 7.80 -11.66 0.84
N SER A 17 8.57 -12.70 1.18
CA SER A 17 8.79 -13.13 2.56
C SER A 17 9.54 -12.08 3.39
N HIS A 18 9.52 -12.25 4.72
CA HIS A 18 10.23 -11.37 5.64
C HIS A 18 11.74 -11.39 5.38
N ASN A 19 12.34 -10.23 5.09
CA ASN A 19 13.77 -10.07 4.80
C ASN A 19 14.33 -10.96 3.67
N ALA A 20 13.47 -11.46 2.78
CA ALA A 20 13.88 -12.29 1.66
C ALA A 20 12.89 -12.25 0.50
N ILE A 21 13.40 -12.30 -0.73
CA ILE A 21 12.60 -12.66 -1.91
C ILE A 21 13.04 -14.06 -2.32
N LYS A 22 12.19 -15.06 -2.08
CA LYS A 22 12.45 -16.45 -2.45
C LYS A 22 12.43 -16.62 -3.98
N ALA A 23 13.02 -17.69 -4.48
CA ALA A 23 13.06 -17.96 -5.92
C ALA A 23 11.65 -18.04 -6.55
N SER A 24 10.67 -18.59 -5.84
CA SER A 24 9.26 -18.62 -6.28
C SER A 24 8.63 -17.23 -6.33
N GLU A 25 8.89 -16.41 -5.31
CA GLU A 25 8.41 -15.03 -5.22
C GLU A 25 9.05 -14.16 -6.30
N GLN A 26 10.35 -14.29 -6.53
CA GLN A 26 11.04 -13.61 -7.63
C GLN A 26 10.45 -14.01 -8.98
N ARG A 27 10.14 -15.29 -9.17
CA ARG A 27 9.50 -15.77 -10.41
C ARG A 27 8.10 -15.16 -10.57
N LEU A 28 7.34 -15.01 -9.48
CA LEU A 28 6.04 -14.34 -9.46
C LEU A 28 6.14 -12.83 -9.76
N PHE A 29 7.14 -12.12 -9.20
CA PHE A 29 7.39 -10.71 -9.51
C PHE A 29 7.74 -10.49 -10.98
N ASN A 30 8.53 -11.39 -11.58
CA ASN A 30 8.80 -11.33 -13.02
C ASN A 30 7.53 -11.55 -13.84
N LEU A 31 6.70 -12.52 -13.45
CA LEU A 31 5.44 -12.82 -14.14
C LEU A 31 4.46 -11.66 -14.06
N VAL A 32 4.28 -11.05 -12.88
CA VAL A 32 3.35 -9.94 -12.71
C VAL A 32 3.80 -8.70 -13.47
N ALA A 33 5.11 -8.47 -13.57
CA ALA A 33 5.66 -7.42 -14.43
C ALA A 33 5.31 -7.67 -15.91
N ASP A 34 5.49 -8.90 -16.40
CA ASP A 34 5.16 -9.24 -17.79
C ASP A 34 3.65 -9.07 -18.06
N VAL A 35 2.78 -9.44 -17.10
CA VAL A 35 1.33 -9.24 -17.21
C VAL A 35 0.96 -7.77 -17.16
N HIS A 36 1.60 -6.96 -16.31
CA HIS A 36 1.40 -5.51 -16.28
C HIS A 36 1.74 -4.88 -17.63
N LEU A 37 2.91 -5.20 -18.20
CA LEU A 37 3.34 -4.67 -19.50
C LEU A 37 2.38 -5.05 -20.64
N TYR A 38 1.74 -6.21 -20.54
CA TYR A 38 0.76 -6.66 -21.53
C TYR A 38 -0.63 -6.02 -21.33
N THR A 39 -1.03 -5.75 -20.09
CA THR A 39 -2.43 -5.42 -19.75
C THR A 39 -2.65 -3.98 -19.27
N GLY A 40 -1.59 -3.26 -18.90
CA GLY A 40 -1.67 -1.94 -18.25
C GLY A 40 -2.11 -1.97 -16.79
N ARG A 41 -2.56 -3.11 -16.25
CA ARG A 41 -3.18 -3.17 -14.91
C ARG A 41 -2.17 -2.88 -13.80
N PRO A 42 -2.55 -2.08 -12.79
CA PRO A 42 -1.64 -1.74 -11.68
C PRO A 42 -1.23 -2.97 -10.88
N ILE A 43 -0.03 -2.91 -10.30
CA ILE A 43 0.54 -3.97 -9.47
C ILE A 43 0.41 -3.58 -8.01
N PHE A 44 -0.20 -4.47 -7.21
CA PHE A 44 -0.31 -4.30 -5.77
C PHE A 44 0.57 -5.36 -5.11
N THR A 45 1.61 -4.92 -4.41
CA THR A 45 2.57 -5.82 -3.75
C THR A 45 2.25 -5.98 -2.28
N HIS A 46 2.82 -7.02 -1.69
CA HIS A 46 2.80 -7.30 -0.27
C HIS A 46 4.23 -7.30 0.25
N THR A 47 4.49 -6.60 1.35
CA THR A 47 5.75 -6.71 2.08
C THR A 47 5.50 -7.34 3.44
N THR A 48 6.22 -8.42 3.78
CA THR A 48 6.12 -8.95 5.14
C THR A 48 6.86 -8.01 6.10
N LEU A 49 6.09 -7.31 6.94
CA LEU A 49 6.56 -6.30 7.90
C LEU A 49 7.30 -5.11 7.24
N GLY A 50 6.84 -4.65 6.07
CA GLY A 50 7.46 -3.49 5.42
C GLY A 50 8.89 -3.72 4.91
N THR A 51 9.29 -4.99 4.73
CA THR A 51 10.65 -5.38 4.27
C THR A 51 10.70 -5.66 2.78
N MET A 52 11.89 -5.57 2.18
CA MET A 52 12.18 -5.90 0.77
C MET A 52 11.49 -5.03 -0.30
N ALA A 53 10.82 -3.93 0.06
CA ALA A 53 10.18 -3.01 -0.89
C ALA A 53 11.13 -2.56 -2.02
N LEU A 54 12.34 -2.11 -1.68
CA LEU A 54 13.33 -1.66 -2.70
C LEU A 54 13.80 -2.80 -3.62
N ASP A 55 13.84 -4.04 -3.13
CA ASP A 55 14.19 -5.21 -3.94
C ASP A 55 13.04 -5.61 -4.87
N GLN A 56 11.79 -5.53 -4.40
CA GLN A 56 10.61 -5.67 -5.25
C GLN A 56 10.62 -4.63 -6.37
N ILE A 57 10.84 -3.36 -6.02
CA ILE A 57 10.95 -2.24 -6.96
C ILE A 57 12.05 -2.51 -7.99
N LYS A 58 13.23 -2.97 -7.56
CA LYS A 58 14.34 -3.28 -8.46
C LYS A 58 13.99 -4.36 -9.49
N ILE A 59 13.21 -5.37 -9.12
CA ILE A 59 12.76 -6.42 -10.05
C ILE A 59 11.80 -5.83 -11.10
N LEU A 60 10.82 -5.04 -10.65
CA LEU A 60 9.83 -4.40 -11.53
C LEU A 60 10.47 -3.36 -12.46
N GLU A 61 11.34 -2.49 -11.92
CA GLU A 61 12.10 -1.48 -12.67
C GLU A 61 12.98 -2.14 -13.75
N LYS A 62 13.66 -3.25 -13.42
CA LYS A 62 14.48 -4.00 -14.39
C LYS A 62 13.65 -4.58 -15.54
N LYS A 63 12.36 -4.86 -15.30
CA LYS A 63 11.41 -5.33 -16.33
C LYS A 63 10.84 -4.18 -17.17
N GLY A 64 11.08 -2.93 -16.80
CA GLY A 64 10.55 -1.76 -17.48
C GLY A 64 9.15 -1.36 -17.05
N VAL A 65 8.70 -1.80 -15.87
CA VAL A 65 7.42 -1.37 -15.28
C VAL A 65 7.51 0.11 -14.90
N ASP A 66 6.51 0.91 -15.28
CA ASP A 66 6.34 2.26 -14.74
C ASP A 66 5.93 2.16 -13.27
N LEU A 67 6.83 2.60 -12.39
CA LEU A 67 6.64 2.49 -10.94
C LEU A 67 5.48 3.35 -10.42
N THR A 68 4.98 4.31 -11.20
CA THR A 68 3.75 5.06 -10.87
C THR A 68 2.49 4.20 -10.97
N ALA A 69 2.59 2.97 -11.48
CA ALA A 69 1.51 1.98 -11.49
C ALA A 69 1.64 0.91 -10.37
N VAL A 70 2.56 1.11 -9.43
CA VAL A 70 2.90 0.12 -8.39
C VAL A 70 2.54 0.66 -7.01
N LEU A 71 1.78 -0.14 -6.25
CA LEU A 71 1.55 0.04 -4.82
C LEU A 71 2.40 -0.95 -4.02
N ILE A 72 3.21 -0.42 -3.10
CA ILE A 72 3.95 -1.22 -2.12
C ILE A 72 3.11 -1.32 -0.84
N GLY A 73 2.54 -2.50 -0.56
CA GLY A 73 1.69 -2.72 0.61
C GLY A 73 2.46 -2.89 1.92
N HIS A 74 1.77 -2.69 3.04
CA HIS A 74 2.24 -2.87 4.42
C HIS A 74 3.45 -2.02 4.83
N MET A 75 3.66 -0.88 4.18
CA MET A 75 4.76 0.03 4.52
C MET A 75 4.62 0.58 5.94
N ASP A 76 3.40 0.63 6.47
CA ASP A 76 3.07 1.09 7.81
C ASP A 76 3.42 0.11 8.94
N LEU A 77 3.96 -1.08 8.61
CA LEU A 77 4.54 -2.01 9.57
C LEU A 77 6.06 -1.85 9.74
N ASN A 78 6.70 -1.01 8.92
CA ASN A 78 8.11 -0.66 9.05
C ASN A 78 8.24 0.85 9.32
N PRO A 79 8.43 1.28 10.58
CA PRO A 79 8.50 2.69 10.94
C PRO A 79 9.86 3.33 10.65
N ASP A 80 10.35 3.14 9.43
CA ASP A 80 11.60 3.69 8.93
C ASP A 80 11.29 4.75 7.86
N LEU A 81 11.37 6.01 8.27
CA LEU A 81 11.12 7.15 7.39
C LEU A 81 12.13 7.24 6.23
N ASP A 82 13.41 6.94 6.44
CA ASP A 82 14.41 6.96 5.35
C ASP A 82 14.05 5.92 4.30
N TYR A 83 13.66 4.73 4.75
CA TYR A 83 13.21 3.67 3.86
C TYR A 83 11.96 4.07 3.07
N HIS A 84 10.97 4.70 3.72
CA HIS A 84 9.78 5.22 3.05
C HIS A 84 10.13 6.27 2.01
N LEU A 85 11.03 7.20 2.31
CA LEU A 85 11.46 8.25 1.37
C LEU A 85 12.19 7.67 0.17
N ARG A 86 13.00 6.63 0.36
CA ARG A 86 13.67 5.93 -0.74
C ARG A 86 12.67 5.19 -1.64
N VAL A 87 11.64 4.58 -1.07
CA VAL A 87 10.55 3.94 -1.82
C VAL A 87 9.71 5.00 -2.56
N ALA A 88 9.33 6.09 -1.88
CA ALA A 88 8.57 7.18 -2.49
C ALA A 88 9.36 7.87 -3.60
N GLY A 89 10.67 8.08 -3.42
CA GLY A 89 11.57 8.66 -4.43
C GLY A 89 11.69 7.82 -5.71
N LYS A 90 11.26 6.56 -5.71
CA LYS A 90 11.14 5.72 -6.90
C LYS A 90 9.82 5.90 -7.67
N GLY A 91 8.86 6.65 -7.12
CA GLY A 91 7.58 6.96 -7.78
C GLY A 91 6.43 5.99 -7.44
N CYS A 92 6.67 4.97 -6.61
CA CYS A 92 5.62 4.04 -6.17
C CYS A 92 4.65 4.66 -5.18
N TYR A 93 3.45 4.09 -5.06
CA TYR A 93 2.56 4.36 -3.94
C TYR A 93 2.99 3.56 -2.70
N LEU A 94 2.77 4.13 -1.51
CA LEU A 94 2.98 3.52 -0.21
C LEU A 94 1.62 3.16 0.39
N GLY A 95 1.42 1.88 0.65
CA GLY A 95 0.26 1.35 1.36
C GLY A 95 0.43 1.55 2.86
N PHE A 96 -0.36 2.46 3.42
CA PHE A 96 -0.67 2.52 4.85
C PHE A 96 -1.97 1.74 5.06
N ASP A 97 -1.87 0.42 4.91
CA ASP A 97 -2.99 -0.47 4.71
C ASP A 97 -3.25 -1.41 5.89
N THR A 98 -2.51 -1.28 7.00
CA THR A 98 -2.70 -2.06 8.23
C THR A 98 -3.18 -1.21 9.41
N ILE A 99 -3.81 -0.07 9.13
CA ILE A 99 -4.36 0.86 10.13
C ILE A 99 -5.25 0.13 11.13
N GLY A 100 -5.12 0.47 12.42
CA GLY A 100 -5.86 -0.17 13.51
C GLY A 100 -5.31 -1.52 13.97
N LYS A 101 -4.28 -2.09 13.32
CA LYS A 101 -3.54 -3.26 13.83
C LYS A 101 -2.47 -2.85 14.84
N THR A 102 -2.90 -2.28 15.95
CA THR A 102 -2.03 -1.62 16.95
C THR A 102 -1.06 -2.54 17.68
N ASP A 103 -1.33 -3.85 17.70
CA ASP A 103 -0.43 -4.86 18.25
C ASP A 103 0.87 -4.99 17.45
N TYR A 104 0.84 -4.65 16.16
CA TYR A 104 2.02 -4.63 15.30
C TYR A 104 2.69 -3.26 15.30
N GLN A 105 1.90 -2.21 15.10
CA GLN A 105 2.40 -0.85 15.09
C GLN A 105 1.33 0.14 15.57
N PRO A 106 1.63 1.09 16.45
CA PRO A 106 0.65 2.09 16.90
C PRO A 106 0.24 3.05 15.77
N ASP A 107 -1.04 3.43 15.72
CA ASP A 107 -1.54 4.40 14.74
C ASP A 107 -0.89 5.78 14.89
N ALA A 108 -0.51 6.18 16.11
CA ALA A 108 0.27 7.41 16.33
C ALA A 108 1.59 7.41 15.55
N SER A 109 2.24 6.25 15.40
CA SER A 109 3.43 6.14 14.56
C SER A 109 3.09 6.27 13.08
N ARG A 110 1.97 5.69 12.61
CA ARG A 110 1.51 5.83 11.22
C ARG A 110 1.24 7.30 10.89
N VAL A 111 0.55 8.01 11.78
CA VAL A 111 0.28 9.46 11.66
C VAL A 111 1.58 10.25 11.56
N CYS A 112 2.56 9.97 12.43
CA CYS A 112 3.87 10.63 12.38
C CYS A 112 4.58 10.42 11.03
N LEU A 113 4.62 9.18 10.53
CA LEU A 113 5.23 8.86 9.24
C LEU A 113 4.53 9.55 8.07
N ILE A 114 3.19 9.54 8.06
CA ILE A 114 2.38 10.22 7.03
C ILE A 114 2.68 11.72 7.06
N LYS A 115 2.72 12.37 8.23
CA LYS A 115 3.07 13.80 8.35
C LYS A 115 4.44 14.11 7.75
N GLU A 116 5.43 13.32 8.10
CA GLU A 116 6.80 13.49 7.62
C GLU A 116 6.92 13.27 6.10
N LEU A 117 6.16 12.34 5.53
CA LEU A 117 6.08 12.14 4.07
C LEU A 117 5.38 13.30 3.36
N VAL A 118 4.27 13.80 3.91
CA VAL A 118 3.57 14.99 3.39
C VAL A 118 4.49 16.21 3.44
N ALA A 119 5.18 16.44 4.56
CA ALA A 119 6.12 17.55 4.71
C ALA A 119 7.27 17.52 3.69
N ARG A 120 7.59 16.33 3.14
CA ARG A 120 8.58 16.13 2.07
C ARG A 120 7.98 16.02 0.67
N GLY A 121 6.68 16.28 0.50
CA GLY A 121 6.00 16.36 -0.79
C GLY A 121 5.53 15.02 -1.37
N HIS A 122 5.43 13.96 -0.56
CA HIS A 122 5.03 12.62 -1.00
C HIS A 122 3.54 12.30 -0.79
N GLU A 123 2.72 13.31 -0.51
CA GLU A 123 1.27 13.16 -0.30
C GLU A 123 0.51 12.50 -1.47
N ASN A 124 0.99 12.67 -2.70
CA ASN A 124 0.35 12.10 -3.90
C ASN A 124 0.68 10.60 -4.11
N GLN A 125 1.37 9.99 -3.16
CA GLN A 125 1.82 8.59 -3.20
C GLN A 125 1.28 7.76 -2.03
N ILE A 126 0.44 8.32 -1.16
CA ILE A 126 -0.08 7.62 0.02
C ILE A 126 -1.49 7.11 -0.27
N VAL A 127 -1.77 5.85 0.08
CA VAL A 127 -3.13 5.28 0.09
C VAL A 127 -3.39 4.59 1.43
N LEU A 128 -4.63 4.66 1.91
CA LEU A 128 -5.03 4.14 3.23
C LEU A 128 -5.94 2.92 3.11
N SER A 129 -5.77 1.94 3.99
CA SER A 129 -6.66 0.79 4.15
C SER A 129 -6.48 0.14 5.52
N LEU A 130 -7.17 -0.96 5.79
CA LEU A 130 -7.17 -1.67 7.07
C LEU A 130 -6.66 -3.12 7.00
N ASP A 131 -6.65 -3.71 5.80
CA ASP A 131 -6.27 -5.10 5.55
C ASP A 131 -6.94 -6.10 6.54
N LEU A 132 -8.28 -6.05 6.57
CA LEU A 132 -9.07 -6.89 7.46
C LEU A 132 -9.11 -8.34 6.95
N THR A 133 -8.21 -9.18 7.44
CA THR A 133 -8.06 -10.57 6.99
C THR A 133 -8.70 -11.64 7.89
N ARG A 134 -9.13 -11.27 9.11
CA ARG A 134 -9.68 -12.22 10.10
C ARG A 134 -11.12 -11.88 10.44
N LYS A 135 -11.94 -12.90 10.72
CA LYS A 135 -13.32 -12.71 11.21
C LYS A 135 -13.38 -11.85 12.47
N SER A 136 -12.41 -12.03 13.37
CA SER A 136 -12.28 -11.24 14.60
C SER A 136 -12.05 -9.74 14.36
N HIS A 137 -11.65 -9.32 13.15
CA HIS A 137 -11.51 -7.90 12.84
C HIS A 137 -12.84 -7.20 12.52
N LEU A 138 -13.92 -7.95 12.27
CA LEU A 138 -15.22 -7.36 11.92
C LEU A 138 -15.96 -6.86 13.19
N LYS A 139 -16.64 -5.71 13.11
CA LYS A 139 -17.47 -5.16 14.22
C LYS A 139 -18.45 -6.18 14.81
N LYS A 140 -19.09 -7.00 13.96
CA LYS A 140 -19.97 -8.12 14.37
C LYS A 140 -19.31 -9.13 15.33
N HIS A 141 -17.99 -9.26 15.29
CA HIS A 141 -17.20 -10.17 16.10
C HIS A 141 -16.35 -9.44 17.15
N GLY A 142 -16.64 -8.17 17.43
CA GLY A 142 -15.92 -7.36 18.42
C GLY A 142 -14.63 -6.71 17.90
N GLY A 143 -14.35 -6.78 16.60
CA GLY A 143 -13.19 -6.11 15.99
C GLY A 143 -13.47 -4.67 15.58
N ILE A 144 -12.44 -4.00 15.07
CA ILE A 144 -12.47 -2.59 14.68
C ILE A 144 -13.46 -2.31 13.52
N GLY A 145 -13.61 -3.25 12.58
CA GLY A 145 -14.41 -3.14 11.37
C GLY A 145 -13.94 -2.07 10.37
N TYR A 146 -14.58 -2.04 9.21
CA TYR A 146 -14.16 -1.18 8.10
C TYR A 146 -14.32 0.32 8.37
N SER A 147 -15.31 0.71 9.17
CA SER A 147 -15.52 2.13 9.49
C SER A 147 -14.47 2.70 10.43
N TYR A 148 -13.59 1.89 11.04
CA TYR A 148 -12.49 2.38 11.87
C TYR A 148 -11.61 3.41 11.16
N LEU A 149 -11.40 3.23 9.85
CA LEU A 149 -10.62 4.19 9.06
C LEU A 149 -11.23 5.59 9.18
N VAL A 150 -12.54 5.72 8.95
CA VAL A 150 -13.26 7.00 8.93
C VAL A 150 -13.59 7.49 10.34
N ASP A 151 -14.09 6.61 11.20
CA ASP A 151 -14.58 6.95 12.54
C ASP A 151 -13.43 7.31 13.50
N THR A 152 -12.22 6.77 13.28
CA THR A 152 -11.10 6.87 14.21
C THR A 152 -9.83 7.42 13.57
N PHE A 153 -9.35 6.82 12.47
CA PHE A 153 -8.01 7.16 11.96
C PHE A 153 -7.96 8.49 11.22
N LEU A 154 -8.99 8.85 10.43
CA LEU A 154 -9.04 10.17 9.79
C LEU A 154 -9.07 11.32 10.81
N PRO A 155 -9.88 11.27 11.89
CA PRO A 155 -9.77 12.25 12.99
C PRO A 155 -8.35 12.39 13.55
N LEU A 156 -7.59 11.30 13.69
CA LEU A 156 -6.20 11.38 14.16
C LEU A 156 -5.28 12.14 13.18
N LEU A 157 -5.54 12.06 11.87
CA LEU A 157 -4.81 12.85 10.88
C LEU A 157 -5.17 14.34 10.97
N GLU A 158 -6.45 14.65 11.18
CA GLU A 158 -6.96 16.02 11.38
C GLU A 158 -6.41 16.66 12.66
N GLU A 159 -6.43 15.92 13.78
CA GLU A 159 -5.82 16.33 15.06
C GLU A 159 -4.31 16.57 14.92
N ALA A 160 -3.67 15.85 14.01
CA ALA A 160 -2.28 16.04 13.67
C ALA A 160 -2.05 17.13 12.61
N GLU A 161 -3.06 17.97 12.33
CA GLU A 161 -3.02 19.15 11.47
C GLU A 161 -2.80 18.84 9.98
N LEU A 162 -3.12 17.63 9.51
CA LEU A 162 -3.25 17.40 8.07
C LEU A 162 -4.52 18.07 7.56
N LYS A 163 -4.38 18.81 6.46
CA LYS A 163 -5.50 19.47 5.81
C LYS A 163 -6.44 18.45 5.17
N GLU A 164 -7.73 18.78 5.16
CA GLU A 164 -8.77 17.95 4.53
C GLU A 164 -8.44 17.65 3.06
N GLU A 165 -7.90 18.62 2.31
CA GLU A 165 -7.51 18.39 0.91
C GLU A 165 -6.40 17.34 0.78
N THR A 166 -5.46 17.30 1.73
CA THR A 166 -4.40 16.29 1.77
C THR A 166 -4.97 14.91 2.11
N ILE A 167 -5.87 14.84 3.09
CA ILE A 167 -6.54 13.58 3.47
C ILE A 167 -7.38 13.04 2.31
N ASN A 168 -8.09 13.92 1.60
CA ASN A 168 -8.88 13.56 0.42
C ASN A 168 -8.01 12.94 -0.69
N LYS A 169 -6.74 13.34 -0.85
CA LYS A 169 -5.83 12.67 -1.79
C LYS A 169 -5.67 11.20 -1.44
N PHE A 170 -5.53 10.85 -0.16
CA PHE A 170 -5.24 9.48 0.23
C PHE A 170 -6.41 8.51 0.01
N LEU A 171 -7.65 9.02 0.06
CA LEU A 171 -8.88 8.23 -0.04
C LEU A 171 -9.52 8.29 -1.43
N VAL A 172 -9.31 9.38 -2.16
CA VAL A 172 -10.03 9.67 -3.40
C VAL A 172 -9.07 9.79 -4.57
N ASP A 173 -8.18 10.80 -4.56
CA ASP A 173 -7.43 11.13 -5.77
C ASP A 173 -6.33 10.13 -6.09
N ASN A 174 -5.56 9.71 -5.08
CA ASN A 174 -4.49 8.72 -5.24
C ASN A 174 -5.07 7.35 -5.65
N PRO A 175 -6.08 6.78 -4.95
CA PRO A 175 -6.71 5.54 -5.40
C PRO A 175 -7.36 5.67 -6.79
N ARG A 176 -8.03 6.79 -7.10
CA ARG A 176 -8.61 7.02 -8.43
C ARG A 176 -7.53 6.95 -9.50
N LYS A 177 -6.43 7.68 -9.34
CA LYS A 177 -5.32 7.71 -10.31
C LYS A 177 -4.68 6.34 -10.47
N LEU A 178 -4.44 5.62 -9.37
CA LEU A 178 -3.83 4.30 -9.39
C LEU A 178 -4.74 3.24 -10.05
N LEU A 179 -6.05 3.31 -9.84
CA LEU A 179 -7.01 2.32 -10.35
C LEU A 179 -7.58 2.66 -11.73
N SER A 180 -7.41 3.90 -12.21
CA SER A 180 -7.86 4.33 -13.54
C SER A 180 -6.82 4.13 -14.64
N ILE A 181 -5.72 3.42 -14.36
CA ILE A 181 -4.71 3.11 -15.37
C ILE A 181 -5.38 2.24 -16.46
N PRO A 182 -5.28 2.63 -17.75
CA PRO A 182 -6.00 2.01 -18.87
C PRO A 182 -5.95 0.47 -18.90
#